data_AF-A0A6J1UCM0-F1
#
_entry.id   AF-A0A6J1UCM0-F1
#
_cell.length_a   1.000
_cell.length_b   1.000
_cell.length_c   1.000
_cell.angle_alpha   90.00
_cell.angle_beta   90.00
_cell.angle_gamma   90.00
#
_symmetry.space_group_name_H-M   'P 1'
#
loop_
_entity.id
_entity.type
_entity.pdbx_description
1 polymer ?
#
loop_
_entity_poly.entity_id
_entity_poly.type
_entity_poly.pdbx_seq_one_letter_code
_entity_poly.pdbx_strand_id
1 'polypeptide(L)'
;MDPSAAQGEKSKVSETMKAKIERNRQRALMLRQARLANWPYPSTGEGSSKVKAPSKTIDTGGGFFLEEEEEEETNRHQTGKIVYPPGPVLEFDYLICEECGKEFMDSYLMNHFDLATCDNCRYSNFVFVLSSQS
;
A
#
# COMPACT_ATOMS: atom_id res chain seq x y z
N MET A 1 62.72 16.65 6.44
CA MET A 1 61.47 16.02 6.95
C MET A 1 60.42 17.09 6.79
N ASP A 2 59.84 17.18 5.60
CA ASP A 2 59.11 18.37 5.14
C ASP A 2 57.69 17.95 4.77
N PRO A 3 56.65 18.45 5.47
CA PRO A 3 55.28 18.16 5.11
C PRO A 3 54.82 19.07 3.95
N SER A 4 54.58 18.39 2.84
CA SER A 4 53.99 18.83 1.58
C SER A 4 52.87 19.88 1.71
N ALA A 5 53.13 21.05 1.11
CA ALA A 5 52.19 22.13 0.91
C ALA A 5 51.22 21.80 -0.24
N ALA A 6 50.07 21.19 0.08
CA ALA A 6 48.94 21.10 -0.84
C ALA A 6 48.18 22.44 -0.87
N GLN A 7 48.77 23.46 -1.48
CA GLN A 7 48.02 24.68 -1.84
C GLN A 7 47.15 24.38 -3.06
N GLY A 8 45.89 23.99 -2.81
CA GLY A 8 44.89 23.91 -3.86
C GLY A 8 44.70 25.28 -4.52
N GLU A 9 44.96 25.36 -5.82
CA GLU A 9 44.66 26.54 -6.62
C GLU A 9 43.19 26.92 -6.44
N LYS A 10 42.95 28.07 -5.80
CA LYS A 10 41.63 28.69 -5.74
C LYS A 10 41.26 29.08 -7.17
N SER A 11 40.59 28.18 -7.89
CA SER A 11 40.05 28.44 -9.22
C SER A 11 39.21 29.72 -9.15
N LYS A 12 39.61 30.74 -9.92
CA LYS A 12 38.96 32.05 -9.95
C LYS A 12 37.58 31.85 -10.57
N VAL A 13 36.59 31.55 -9.73
CA VAL A 13 35.20 31.36 -10.13
C VAL A 13 34.72 32.65 -10.82
N SER A 14 34.33 32.54 -12.09
CA SER A 14 33.84 33.68 -12.86
C SER A 14 32.61 34.31 -12.19
N GLU A 15 32.40 35.61 -12.39
CA GLU A 15 31.28 36.34 -11.75
C GLU A 15 29.92 35.70 -12.06
N THR A 16 29.76 35.17 -13.28
CA THR A 16 28.55 34.45 -13.70
C THR A 16 28.34 33.15 -12.91
N MET A 17 29.42 32.43 -12.60
CA MET A 17 29.38 31.24 -11.76
C MET A 17 29.09 31.59 -10.29
N LYS A 18 29.66 32.68 -9.76
CA LYS A 18 29.35 33.16 -8.40
C LYS A 18 27.87 33.49 -8.24
N ALA A 19 27.28 34.17 -9.21
CA ALA A 19 25.85 34.48 -9.21
C ALA A 19 24.97 33.21 -9.24
N LYS A 20 25.39 32.17 -9.98
CA LYS A 20 24.71 30.86 -10.00
C LYS A 20 24.83 30.15 -8.66
N ILE A 21 26.01 30.15 -8.04
CA ILE A 21 26.25 29.54 -6.74
C ILE A 21 25.37 30.20 -5.67
N GLU A 22 25.29 31.53 -5.69
CA GLU A 22 24.49 32.27 -4.70
C GLU A 22 22.98 32.00 -4.87
N ARG A 23 22.47 31.98 -6.11
CA ARG A 23 21.07 31.58 -6.36
C ARG A 23 20.76 30.16 -5.91
N ASN A 24 21.68 29.20 -6.17
CA ASN A 24 21.50 27.81 -5.75
C ASN A 24 21.52 27.69 -4.23
N ARG A 25 22.45 28.38 -3.56
CA ARG A 25 22.53 28.48 -2.11
C ARG A 25 21.24 28.99 -1.50
N GLN A 26 20.69 30.09 -2.02
CA GLN A 26 19.43 30.67 -1.55
C GLN A 26 18.26 29.69 -1.71
N ARG A 27 18.14 29.05 -2.88
CA ARG A 27 17.10 28.05 -3.13
C ARG A 27 17.22 26.84 -2.20
N ALA A 28 18.44 26.36 -1.97
CA ALA A 28 18.69 25.24 -1.07
C ALA A 28 18.34 25.57 0.40
N LEU A 29 18.65 26.79 0.86
CA LEU A 29 18.27 27.25 2.19
C LEU A 29 16.75 27.33 2.35
N MET A 30 16.06 27.90 1.37
CA MET A 30 14.60 28.00 1.37
C MET A 30 13.95 26.61 1.40
N LEU A 31 14.44 25.67 0.58
CA LEU A 31 13.94 24.28 0.58
C LEU A 31 14.20 23.57 1.92
N ARG A 32 15.34 23.83 2.56
CA ARG A 32 15.65 23.27 3.88
C ARG A 32 14.71 23.81 4.96
N GLN A 33 14.44 25.12 4.95
CA GLN A 33 13.50 25.74 5.89
C GLN A 33 12.07 25.20 5.70
N ALA A 34 11.60 25.07 4.46
CA ALA A 34 10.28 24.49 4.17
C ALA A 34 10.17 23.04 4.64
N ARG A 35 11.22 22.23 4.42
CA ARG A 35 11.27 20.85 4.90
C ARG A 35 11.29 20.76 6.42
N LEU A 36 12.00 21.64 7.11
CA LEU A 36 12.05 21.68 8.57
C LEU A 36 10.72 22.16 9.18
N ALA A 37 10.04 23.11 8.54
CA ALA A 37 8.72 23.59 8.98
C ALA A 37 7.64 22.51 8.83
N ASN A 38 7.68 21.72 7.75
CA ASN A 38 6.74 20.63 7.50
C ASN A 38 7.23 19.27 8.07
N TRP A 39 8.27 19.26 8.90
CA TRP A 39 8.83 18.01 9.40
C TRP A 39 7.98 17.46 10.56
N PRO A 40 7.42 16.24 10.47
CA PRO A 40 6.41 15.73 11.41
C PRO A 40 6.95 15.26 12.78
N TYR A 41 8.27 15.23 12.99
CA TYR A 41 8.88 14.81 14.26
C TYR A 41 9.89 15.85 14.79
N PRO A 42 9.76 16.36 16.03
CA PRO A 42 10.69 17.36 16.55
C PRO A 42 12.11 16.80 16.63
N SER A 43 13.08 17.57 16.12
CA SER A 43 14.51 17.26 16.22
C SER A 43 14.90 17.12 17.70
N THR A 44 15.45 15.97 18.08
CA THR A 44 15.97 15.69 19.42
C THR A 44 17.21 16.56 19.68
N GLY A 45 16.99 17.79 20.13
CA GLY A 45 18.06 18.73 20.45
C GLY A 45 17.52 20.12 20.78
N GLU A 46 17.25 20.33 22.06
CA GLU A 46 17.34 21.60 22.81
C GLU A 46 16.68 22.86 22.22
N GLY A 47 15.53 23.25 22.78
CA GLY A 47 14.97 24.59 22.58
C GLY A 47 13.44 24.64 22.45
N SER A 48 12.76 24.47 23.58
CA SER A 48 11.32 24.74 23.74
C SER A 48 10.93 26.11 23.17
N SER A 49 10.15 26.09 22.09
CA SER A 49 9.22 27.18 21.78
C SER A 49 7.82 26.65 21.98
N LYS A 50 7.12 27.19 22.98
CA LYS A 50 5.70 26.96 23.28
C LYS A 50 4.86 27.03 21.99
N VAL A 51 4.57 25.89 21.38
CA VAL A 51 3.49 25.77 20.42
C VAL A 51 2.25 25.40 21.25
N LYS A 52 1.23 26.27 21.19
CA LYS A 52 -0.08 25.99 21.78
C LYS A 52 -0.52 24.61 21.30
N ALA A 53 -1.01 23.78 22.22
CA ALA A 53 -1.43 22.41 21.92
C ALA A 53 -2.30 22.42 20.65
N PRO A 54 -1.91 21.73 19.56
CA PRO A 54 -2.74 21.63 18.38
C PRO A 54 -4.04 20.91 18.76
N SER A 55 -5.15 21.31 18.12
CA SER A 55 -6.45 20.63 18.25
C SER A 55 -6.26 19.13 18.01
N LYS A 56 -7.08 18.31 18.67
CA LYS A 56 -6.95 16.85 18.62
C LYS A 56 -7.14 16.39 17.17
N THR A 57 -6.03 16.16 16.48
CA THR A 57 -6.03 15.71 15.09
C THR A 57 -6.46 14.24 15.05
N ILE A 58 -7.55 13.95 14.35
CA ILE A 58 -8.07 12.58 14.19
C ILE A 58 -7.38 11.96 12.97
N ASP A 59 -6.65 10.87 13.17
CA ASP A 59 -5.99 10.10 12.11
C ASP A 59 -6.95 9.06 11.52
N THR A 60 -7.33 9.24 10.26
CA THR A 60 -8.21 8.32 9.52
C THR A 60 -7.42 7.25 8.74
N GLY A 61 -6.09 7.19 8.90
CA GLY A 61 -5.22 6.21 8.24
C GLY A 61 -4.92 6.51 6.76
N GLY A 62 -5.32 7.68 6.26
CA GLY A 62 -5.17 8.11 4.86
C GLY A 62 -4.01 9.07 4.57
N GLY A 63 -3.14 9.36 5.55
CA GLY A 63 -1.93 10.18 5.35
C GLY A 63 -2.13 11.70 5.46
N PHE A 64 -3.30 12.19 5.88
CA PHE A 64 -3.55 13.60 6.22
C PHE A 64 -4.23 13.71 7.58
N PHE A 65 -3.81 14.67 8.40
CA PHE A 65 -4.48 15.03 9.64
C PHE A 65 -5.59 16.03 9.36
N LEU A 66 -6.82 15.73 9.79
CA LEU A 66 -7.93 16.68 9.76
C LEU A 66 -8.00 17.38 11.12
N GLU A 67 -8.06 18.71 11.10
CA GLU A 67 -8.38 19.50 12.29
C GLU A 67 -9.88 19.37 12.58
N GLU A 68 -10.22 19.06 13.82
CA GLU A 68 -11.61 18.96 14.28
C GLU A 68 -12.21 20.37 14.36
N GLU A 69 -13.00 20.76 13.35
CA GLU A 69 -13.79 21.99 13.38
C GLU A 69 -15.13 21.70 14.05
N GLU A 70 -15.31 22.26 15.25
CA GLU A 70 -16.47 22.10 16.15
C GLU A 70 -17.79 22.63 15.53
N GLU A 71 -17.73 23.29 14.36
CA GLU A 71 -18.89 23.91 13.70
C GLU A 71 -19.57 23.00 12.66
N GLU A 72 -18.98 21.88 12.27
CA GLU A 72 -19.59 20.94 11.31
C GLU A 72 -20.42 19.82 11.96
N GLU A 73 -20.60 19.79 13.28
CA GLU A 73 -21.49 18.83 13.94
C GLU A 73 -22.98 19.01 13.55
N THR A 74 -23.35 20.17 13.00
CA THR A 74 -24.71 20.38 12.51
C THR A 74 -24.95 19.83 11.10
N ASN A 75 -23.92 19.55 10.31
CA ASN A 75 -24.05 18.94 8.96
C ASN A 75 -23.68 17.45 8.91
N ARG A 76 -23.13 16.90 9.98
CA ARG A 76 -22.74 15.47 10.08
C ARG A 76 -23.91 14.48 10.23
N HIS A 77 -25.14 14.96 10.40
CA HIS A 77 -26.33 14.12 10.59
C HIS A 77 -27.05 13.70 9.29
N GLN A 78 -26.46 13.95 8.11
CA GLN A 78 -26.99 13.43 6.84
C GLN A 78 -25.96 12.61 6.07
N THR A 79 -25.09 11.89 6.76
CA THR A 79 -24.52 10.68 6.17
C THR A 79 -25.65 9.65 6.09
N GLY A 80 -26.44 9.75 5.01
CA GLY A 80 -27.50 8.81 4.69
C GLY A 80 -26.96 7.41 4.85
N LYS A 81 -27.65 6.58 5.65
CA LYS A 81 -27.30 5.19 5.92
C LYS A 81 -26.89 4.53 4.61
N ILE A 82 -25.59 4.29 4.42
CA ILE A 82 -25.08 3.62 3.23
C ILE A 82 -25.59 2.19 3.33
N VAL A 83 -26.69 1.91 2.65
CA VAL A 83 -27.21 0.55 2.50
C VAL A 83 -26.39 -0.09 1.40
N TYR A 84 -25.40 -0.88 1.78
CA TYR A 84 -24.78 -1.80 0.84
C TYR A 84 -25.83 -2.82 0.43
N PRO A 85 -26.15 -2.96 -0.87
CA PRO A 85 -26.95 -4.08 -1.31
C PRO A 85 -26.20 -5.38 -0.90
N PRO A 86 -26.92 -6.40 -0.40
CA PRO A 86 -26.28 -7.69 -0.16
C PRO A 86 -25.59 -8.15 -1.44
N GLY A 87 -24.39 -8.72 -1.32
CA GLY A 87 -23.68 -9.26 -2.47
C GLY A 87 -24.56 -10.24 -3.25
N PRO A 88 -24.42 -10.32 -4.59
CA PRO A 88 -25.19 -11.27 -5.38
C PRO A 88 -24.97 -12.68 -4.86
N VAL A 89 -26.06 -13.41 -4.59
CA VAL A 89 -26.01 -14.82 -4.20
C VAL A 89 -25.62 -15.59 -5.45
N LEU A 90 -24.40 -16.12 -5.47
CA LEU A 90 -23.98 -17.07 -6.49
C LEU A 90 -24.60 -18.42 -6.13
N GLU A 91 -25.61 -18.84 -6.89
CA GLU A 91 -26.03 -20.23 -6.91
C GLU A 91 -24.87 -21.01 -7.53
N PHE A 92 -24.12 -21.72 -6.70
CA PHE A 92 -23.09 -22.63 -7.17
C PHE A 92 -23.78 -23.91 -7.65
N ASP A 93 -23.62 -24.24 -8.93
CA ASP A 93 -24.14 -25.47 -9.52
C ASP A 93 -23.29 -26.66 -9.04
N TYR A 94 -23.52 -27.11 -7.81
CA TYR A 94 -22.88 -28.31 -7.29
C TYR A 94 -23.45 -29.56 -7.98
N LEU A 95 -22.56 -30.34 -8.60
CA LEU A 95 -22.88 -31.60 -9.26
C LEU A 95 -22.59 -32.75 -8.31
N ILE A 96 -23.35 -33.83 -8.44
CA ILE A 96 -23.18 -35.03 -7.60
C ILE A 96 -22.38 -36.05 -8.40
N CYS A 97 -21.29 -36.57 -7.81
CA CYS A 97 -20.49 -37.61 -8.42
C CYS A 97 -21.27 -38.93 -8.48
N GLU A 98 -21.40 -39.52 -9.66
CA GLU A 98 -22.10 -40.80 -9.84
C GLU A 98 -21.40 -41.98 -9.13
N GLU A 99 -20.09 -41.89 -8.93
CA GLU A 99 -19.28 -42.98 -8.36
C GLU A 99 -19.24 -42.98 -6.82
N CYS A 100 -19.20 -41.79 -6.19
CA CYS A 100 -19.09 -41.69 -4.72
C CYS A 100 -20.20 -40.87 -4.05
N GLY A 101 -21.13 -40.31 -4.83
CA GLY A 101 -22.24 -39.51 -4.32
C GLY A 101 -21.82 -38.19 -3.67
N LYS A 102 -20.57 -37.75 -3.83
CA LYS A 102 -20.07 -36.49 -3.26
C LYS A 102 -20.38 -35.32 -4.18
N GLU A 103 -20.78 -34.21 -3.58
CA GLU A 103 -20.90 -32.92 -4.27
C GLU A 103 -19.52 -32.42 -4.70
N PHE A 104 -19.43 -31.97 -5.95
CA PHE A 104 -18.24 -31.34 -6.51
C PHE A 104 -18.67 -30.24 -7.49
N MET A 105 -17.81 -29.24 -7.70
CA MET A 105 -18.13 -28.08 -8.54
C MET A 105 -17.56 -28.26 -9.95
N ASP A 106 -16.28 -28.62 -10.03
CA ASP A 106 -15.58 -28.92 -11.26
C ASP A 106 -14.79 -30.23 -11.14
N SER A 107 -14.63 -30.90 -12.28
CA SER A 107 -13.68 -32.01 -12.42
C SER A 107 -13.14 -31.99 -13.83
N TYR A 108 -11.97 -32.62 -14.04
CA TYR A 108 -11.41 -32.72 -15.39
C TYR A 108 -12.35 -33.46 -16.35
N LEU A 109 -13.03 -34.50 -15.86
CA LEU A 109 -13.97 -35.29 -16.67
C LEU A 109 -15.24 -34.51 -16.99
N MET A 110 -15.74 -33.71 -16.05
CA MET A 110 -16.86 -32.79 -16.30
C MET A 110 -16.48 -31.72 -17.33
N ASN A 111 -15.31 -31.10 -17.21
CA ASN A 111 -14.93 -29.97 -18.07
C ASN A 111 -14.55 -30.37 -19.52
N HIS A 112 -14.14 -31.62 -19.76
CA HIS A 112 -13.69 -32.08 -21.08
C HIS A 112 -14.64 -33.07 -21.76
N PHE A 113 -15.46 -33.78 -20.98
CA PHE A 113 -16.28 -34.89 -21.46
C PHE A 113 -17.71 -34.87 -20.91
N ASP A 114 -18.11 -33.82 -20.17
CA ASP A 114 -19.43 -33.68 -19.53
C ASP A 114 -19.82 -34.87 -18.63
N LEU A 115 -18.82 -35.53 -18.02
CA LEU A 115 -19.04 -36.71 -17.17
C LEU A 115 -19.01 -36.34 -15.69
N ALA A 116 -20.10 -36.66 -14.98
CA ALA A 116 -20.33 -36.33 -13.57
C ALA A 116 -19.53 -37.21 -12.59
N THR A 117 -18.20 -37.17 -12.70
CA THR A 117 -17.28 -37.92 -11.84
C THR A 117 -16.25 -36.97 -11.23
N CYS A 118 -16.09 -37.03 -9.90
CA CYS A 118 -15.07 -36.25 -9.21
C CYS A 118 -13.65 -36.78 -9.47
N ASP A 119 -12.65 -35.92 -9.36
CA ASP A 119 -11.26 -36.29 -9.65
C ASP A 119 -10.75 -37.42 -8.72
N ASN A 120 -11.23 -37.51 -7.49
CA ASN A 120 -10.85 -38.59 -6.58
C ASN A 120 -11.25 -39.97 -7.10
N CYS A 121 -12.45 -40.10 -7.69
CA CYS A 121 -12.93 -41.35 -8.29
C CYS A 121 -12.23 -41.65 -9.62
N ARG A 122 -11.77 -40.62 -10.33
CA ARG A 122 -10.95 -40.81 -11.53
C ARG A 122 -9.64 -41.51 -11.19
N TYR A 123 -8.94 -41.05 -10.15
CA TYR A 123 -7.63 -41.61 -9.79
C TYR A 123 -7.73 -43.00 -9.14
N SER A 124 -8.84 -43.32 -8.47
CA SER A 124 -9.04 -44.66 -7.91
C SER A 124 -9.28 -45.73 -8.97
N ASN A 125 -9.91 -45.38 -10.11
CA ASN A 125 -10.12 -46.30 -11.22
C ASN A 125 -8.83 -46.65 -11.99
N PHE A 126 -7.77 -45.85 -11.86
CA PHE A 126 -6.49 -46.18 -12.49
C PHE A 126 -5.80 -47.39 -11.84
N VAL A 127 -6.04 -47.62 -10.54
CA VAL A 127 -5.49 -48.77 -9.81
C VAL A 127 -6.14 -50.09 -10.26
N PHE A 128 -7.44 -50.08 -10.58
CA PHE A 128 -8.18 -51.30 -10.93
C PHE A 128 -7.85 -51.82 -12.34
N VAL A 129 -7.52 -50.93 -13.27
CA VAL A 129 -7.13 -51.30 -14.65
C VAL A 129 -5.76 -51.99 -14.69
N LEU A 130 -4.84 -51.64 -13.77
CA LEU A 130 -3.52 -52.28 -13.69
C LEU A 130 -3.57 -53.67 -13.04
N SER A 131 -4.53 -53.93 -12.14
CA SER A 131 -4.70 -55.26 -11.53
C SER A 131 -5.51 -56.25 -12.37
N SER A 132 -6.13 -55.79 -13.46
CA SER A 132 -6.89 -56.65 -14.38
C SER A 132 -6.12 -57.06 -15.64
N GLN A 133 -4.86 -56.63 -15.77
CA GLN A 133 -3.95 -56.98 -16.88
C GLN A 133 -2.71 -57.77 -16.44
N SER A 134 -2.70 -58.31 -15.22
CA SER A 134 -1.66 -59.23 -14.72
C SER A 134 -2.19 -60.63 -14.52
#